data_AF-A0A6B2DME7-F1
#
_entry.id   AF-A0A6B2DME7-F1
#
_cell.length_a   1.000
_cell.length_b   1.000
_cell.length_c   1.000
_cell.angle_alpha   90.00
_cell.angle_beta   90.00
_cell.angle_gamma   90.00
#
_symmetry.space_group_name_H-M   'P 1'
#
loop_
_entity.id
_entity.type
_entity.pdbx_description
1 polymer ?
#
loop_
_entity_poly.entity_id
_entity_poly.type
_entity_poly.pdbx_seq_one_letter_code
_entity_poly.pdbx_strand_id
1 'polypeptide(L)'
;MTIAVVSEPALPRYAELVSGLARVPVRALPAAPGDADELTKQLQTIADGYRAALLTHVDAERARRAQHQARDTTGLRVLTDQDATAIALTAALLAALARHDRTSRDVRVLVVGARTLPPLISLLIAADTRDLALWNLPDAAAFPLHQAIFGADVVIDLLGAFSAEFRETTPLTIITPDDAGTAPSAIAGILGAAARNPLVTCDIDVYRTAASALAAAHRAGQVSQHRARALATVVADAVSATLDPSPRPPGFRRAAGA
;
A
#
# COMPACT_ATOMS: atom_id res chain seq x y z
N MET A 1 -17.72 12.95 -10.55
CA MET A 1 -16.46 12.45 -11.11
C MET A 1 -16.33 10.98 -10.72
N THR A 2 -16.06 10.07 -11.65
CA THR A 2 -16.27 8.62 -11.48
C THR A 2 -14.94 7.86 -11.46
N ILE A 3 -14.88 6.80 -10.67
CA ILE A 3 -13.75 5.87 -10.56
C ILE A 3 -14.15 4.51 -11.13
N ALA A 4 -13.22 3.84 -11.80
CA ALA A 4 -13.41 2.47 -12.26
C ALA A 4 -12.79 1.47 -11.26
N VAL A 5 -13.47 0.38 -10.98
CA VAL A 5 -12.90 -0.83 -10.39
C VAL A 5 -12.91 -1.90 -11.48
N VAL A 6 -11.74 -2.36 -11.89
CA VAL A 6 -11.56 -3.33 -12.97
C VAL A 6 -11.09 -4.64 -12.36
N SER A 7 -11.84 -5.73 -12.56
CA SER A 7 -11.57 -6.99 -11.86
C SER A 7 -11.97 -8.26 -12.62
N GLU A 8 -11.41 -9.41 -12.20
CA GLU A 8 -11.75 -10.75 -12.71
C GLU A 8 -12.38 -11.63 -11.61
N PRO A 9 -13.69 -11.95 -11.67
CA PRO A 9 -14.73 -11.31 -12.47
C PRO A 9 -15.04 -9.88 -11.98
N ALA A 10 -15.96 -9.15 -12.62
CA ALA A 10 -16.44 -7.87 -12.09
C ALA A 10 -16.98 -8.05 -10.66
N LEU A 11 -16.58 -7.18 -9.73
CA LEU A 11 -16.97 -7.25 -8.30
C LEU A 11 -17.83 -6.05 -7.86
N PRO A 12 -19.15 -6.06 -8.12
CA PRO A 12 -20.04 -4.97 -7.73
C PRO A 12 -19.99 -4.65 -6.23
N ARG A 13 -19.94 -5.67 -5.36
CA ARG A 13 -19.85 -5.49 -3.90
C ARG A 13 -18.57 -4.77 -3.48
N TYR A 14 -17.46 -5.04 -4.16
CA TYR A 14 -16.20 -4.36 -3.85
C TYR A 14 -16.22 -2.92 -4.35
N ALA A 15 -16.79 -2.67 -5.54
CA ALA A 15 -17.03 -1.31 -6.03
C ALA A 15 -17.94 -0.51 -5.07
N GLU A 16 -18.99 -1.11 -4.52
CA GLU A 16 -19.84 -0.50 -3.50
C GLU A 16 -19.08 -0.17 -2.21
N LEU A 17 -18.23 -1.08 -1.74
CA LEU A 17 -17.36 -0.85 -0.59
C LEU A 17 -16.44 0.35 -0.83
N VAL A 18 -15.68 0.34 -1.94
CA VAL A 18 -14.76 1.43 -2.29
C VAL A 18 -15.51 2.75 -2.49
N SER A 19 -16.68 2.72 -3.14
CA SER A 19 -17.56 3.89 -3.31
C SER A 19 -17.97 4.49 -1.96
N GLY A 20 -18.43 3.64 -1.04
CA GLY A 20 -18.85 4.04 0.29
C GLY A 20 -17.71 4.59 1.16
N LEU A 21 -16.50 4.04 1.03
CA LEU A 21 -15.31 4.51 1.74
C LEU A 21 -14.75 5.81 1.15
N ALA A 22 -14.63 5.89 -0.18
CA ALA A 22 -14.03 7.01 -0.90
C ALA A 22 -14.98 8.21 -1.03
N ARG A 23 -16.29 7.98 -0.82
CA ARG A 23 -17.37 8.96 -0.99
C ARG A 23 -17.43 9.55 -2.40
N VAL A 24 -17.16 8.71 -3.40
CA VAL A 24 -17.20 9.06 -4.82
C VAL A 24 -17.84 7.94 -5.62
N PRO A 25 -18.53 8.24 -6.73
CA PRO A 25 -19.09 7.19 -7.60
C PRO A 25 -18.02 6.24 -8.11
N VAL A 26 -18.20 4.94 -7.88
CA VAL A 26 -17.36 3.87 -8.42
C VAL A 26 -18.20 2.96 -9.31
N ARG A 27 -17.66 2.55 -10.46
CA ARG A 27 -18.27 1.57 -11.36
C ARG A 27 -17.39 0.33 -11.46
N ALA A 28 -17.99 -0.84 -11.28
CA ALA A 28 -17.33 -2.12 -11.56
C ALA A 28 -17.31 -2.38 -13.07
N LEU A 29 -16.15 -2.72 -13.60
CA LEU A 29 -15.93 -3.14 -14.98
C LEU A 29 -15.24 -4.52 -14.94
N PRO A 30 -15.62 -5.46 -15.81
CA PRO A 30 -14.85 -6.68 -15.98
C PRO A 30 -13.46 -6.34 -16.55
N ALA A 31 -12.40 -6.99 -16.09
CA ALA A 31 -11.11 -6.90 -16.77
C ALA A 31 -11.20 -7.61 -18.13
N ALA A 32 -10.49 -7.10 -19.13
CA ALA A 32 -10.31 -7.79 -20.40
C ALA A 32 -9.73 -9.20 -20.14
N PRO A 33 -10.18 -10.27 -20.83
CA PRO A 33 -9.75 -11.64 -20.53
C PRO A 33 -8.35 -12.05 -21.06
N GLY A 34 -7.58 -11.15 -21.69
CA GLY A 34 -6.27 -11.46 -22.28
C GLY A 34 -5.05 -11.06 -21.44
N ASP A 35 -4.02 -10.56 -22.10
CA ASP A 35 -2.74 -10.20 -21.47
C ASP A 35 -2.72 -8.76 -20.90
N ALA A 36 -1.54 -8.28 -20.52
CA ALA A 36 -1.37 -6.93 -19.99
C ALA A 36 -1.64 -5.84 -21.04
N ASP A 37 -1.34 -6.09 -22.32
CA ASP A 37 -1.52 -5.12 -23.39
C ASP A 37 -3.02 -4.90 -23.69
N GLU A 38 -3.82 -5.96 -23.64
CA GLU A 38 -5.28 -5.85 -23.72
C GLU A 38 -5.86 -5.06 -22.54
N LEU A 39 -5.36 -5.30 -21.32
CA LEU A 39 -5.78 -4.54 -20.14
C LEU A 39 -5.39 -3.07 -20.26
N THR A 40 -4.20 -2.76 -20.79
CA THR A 40 -3.77 -1.39 -21.08
C THR A 40 -4.68 -0.71 -22.12
N LYS A 41 -5.04 -1.40 -23.20
CA LYS A 41 -6.00 -0.86 -24.20
C LYS A 41 -7.37 -0.57 -23.58
N GLN A 42 -7.82 -1.43 -22.67
CA GLN A 42 -9.05 -1.18 -21.91
C GLN A 42 -8.91 0.09 -21.05
N LEU A 43 -7.80 0.25 -20.34
CA LEU A 43 -7.52 1.45 -19.52
C LEU A 43 -7.49 2.73 -20.37
N GLN A 44 -6.88 2.68 -21.56
CA GLN A 44 -6.90 3.77 -22.54
C GLN A 44 -8.33 4.13 -22.97
N THR A 45 -9.16 3.12 -23.26
CA THR A 45 -10.55 3.33 -23.69
C THR A 45 -11.39 4.03 -22.62
N ILE A 46 -11.14 3.75 -21.34
CA ILE A 46 -11.90 4.36 -20.24
C ILE A 46 -11.30 5.69 -19.74
N ALA A 47 -10.10 6.07 -20.19
CA ALA A 47 -9.37 7.22 -19.63
C ALA A 47 -10.15 8.55 -19.70
N ASP A 48 -10.97 8.74 -20.73
CA ASP A 48 -11.75 9.98 -20.91
C ASP A 48 -12.96 10.07 -19.94
N GLY A 49 -13.52 8.92 -19.55
CA GLY A 49 -14.70 8.85 -18.69
C GLY A 49 -14.40 8.75 -17.19
N TYR A 50 -13.16 8.44 -16.84
CA TYR A 50 -12.75 8.12 -15.47
C TYR A 50 -11.47 8.87 -15.09
N ARG A 51 -11.25 9.04 -13.79
CA ARG A 51 -10.09 9.81 -13.28
C ARG A 51 -9.07 8.98 -12.56
N ALA A 52 -9.53 7.82 -12.09
CA ALA A 52 -8.69 6.77 -11.56
C ALA A 52 -9.34 5.41 -11.86
N ALA A 53 -8.51 4.38 -11.90
CA ALA A 53 -8.89 2.98 -11.97
C ALA A 53 -8.18 2.20 -10.86
N LEU A 54 -8.91 1.29 -10.23
CA LEU A 54 -8.37 0.27 -9.34
C LEU A 54 -8.42 -1.08 -10.05
N LEU A 55 -7.26 -1.67 -10.29
CA LEU A 55 -7.12 -3.05 -10.76
C LEU A 55 -7.13 -3.97 -9.53
N THR A 56 -8.16 -4.79 -9.40
CA THR A 56 -8.33 -5.67 -8.23
C THR A 56 -8.71 -7.08 -8.69
N HIS A 57 -8.24 -8.10 -7.99
CA HIS A 57 -8.38 -9.50 -8.40
C HIS A 57 -7.91 -9.76 -9.84
N VAL A 58 -6.90 -9.03 -10.28
CA VAL A 58 -6.17 -9.28 -11.53
C VAL A 58 -4.83 -9.88 -11.15
N ASP A 59 -4.31 -10.81 -11.95
CA ASP A 59 -2.95 -11.32 -11.78
C ASP A 59 -1.95 -10.16 -11.55
N ALA A 60 -1.07 -10.35 -10.56
CA ALA A 60 -0.18 -9.30 -10.07
C ALA A 60 0.79 -8.78 -11.14
N GLU A 61 1.42 -9.68 -11.90
CA GLU A 61 2.37 -9.32 -12.94
C GLU A 61 1.68 -8.57 -14.07
N ARG A 62 0.51 -9.06 -14.47
CA ARG A 62 -0.33 -8.44 -15.48
C ARG A 62 -0.83 -7.06 -15.06
N ALA A 63 -1.39 -6.92 -13.86
CA ALA A 63 -1.87 -5.66 -13.32
C ALA A 63 -0.74 -4.63 -13.24
N ARG A 64 0.46 -5.07 -12.84
CA ARG A 64 1.63 -4.20 -12.72
C ARG A 64 2.14 -3.71 -14.07
N ARG A 65 2.23 -4.60 -15.07
CA ARG A 65 2.59 -4.22 -16.44
C ARG A 65 1.59 -3.22 -17.02
N ALA A 66 0.29 -3.50 -16.88
CA ALA A 66 -0.75 -2.62 -17.39
C ALA A 66 -0.75 -1.25 -16.69
N GLN A 67 -0.55 -1.22 -15.37
CA GLN A 67 -0.39 0.02 -14.60
C GLN A 67 0.80 0.86 -15.11
N HIS A 68 1.96 0.23 -15.36
CA HIS A 68 3.13 0.93 -15.87
C HIS A 68 2.89 1.50 -17.27
N GLN A 69 2.40 0.70 -18.21
CA GLN A 69 2.11 1.14 -19.57
C GLN A 69 1.03 2.23 -19.62
N ALA A 70 0.00 2.13 -18.77
CA ALA A 70 -1.05 3.13 -18.68
C ALA A 70 -0.56 4.47 -18.14
N ARG A 71 0.40 4.50 -17.20
CA ARG A 71 0.99 5.76 -16.68
C ARG A 71 1.66 6.58 -17.78
N ASP A 72 2.31 5.91 -18.73
CA ASP A 72 3.05 6.59 -19.80
C ASP A 72 2.14 7.04 -20.95
N THR A 73 0.95 6.45 -21.08
CA THR A 73 0.07 6.63 -22.25
C THR A 73 -1.28 7.27 -21.93
N THR A 74 -1.71 7.25 -20.68
CA THR A 74 -3.02 7.72 -20.24
C THR A 74 -2.86 8.61 -19.02
N GLY A 75 -3.51 9.77 -18.99
CA GLY A 75 -3.59 10.59 -17.75
C GLY A 75 -4.39 9.92 -16.62
N LEU A 76 -4.76 8.64 -16.78
CA LEU A 76 -5.55 7.86 -15.85
C LEU A 76 -4.66 7.34 -14.73
N ARG A 77 -5.07 7.59 -13.49
CA ARG A 77 -4.39 7.10 -12.30
C ARG A 77 -4.76 5.65 -12.06
N VAL A 78 -3.80 4.76 -12.18
CA VAL A 78 -4.04 3.33 -11.98
C VAL A 78 -3.40 2.88 -10.68
N LEU A 79 -4.19 2.26 -9.80
CA LEU A 79 -3.74 1.59 -8.58
C LEU A 79 -4.08 0.10 -8.64
N THR A 80 -3.39 -0.70 -7.83
CA THR A 80 -3.54 -2.16 -7.79
C THR A 80 -3.79 -2.68 -6.37
N ASP A 81 -4.25 -3.92 -6.23
CA ASP A 81 -4.29 -4.61 -4.93
C ASP A 81 -2.91 -4.70 -4.26
N GLN A 82 -1.85 -4.83 -5.06
CA GLN A 82 -0.48 -4.86 -4.55
C GLN A 82 -0.10 -3.51 -3.94
N ASP A 83 -0.49 -2.38 -4.54
CA ASP A 83 -0.26 -1.05 -3.98
C ASP A 83 -1.02 -0.92 -2.63
N ALA A 84 -2.29 -1.31 -2.60
CA ALA A 84 -3.13 -1.23 -1.41
C ALA A 84 -2.57 -2.09 -0.26
N THR A 85 -2.15 -3.32 -0.57
CA THR A 85 -1.54 -4.25 0.40
C THR A 85 -0.20 -3.72 0.90
N ALA A 86 0.66 -3.23 0.01
CA ALA A 86 1.95 -2.65 0.40
C ALA A 86 1.78 -1.45 1.35
N ILE A 87 0.83 -0.57 1.07
CA ILE A 87 0.51 0.58 1.94
C ILE A 87 0.05 0.11 3.31
N ALA A 88 -0.88 -0.85 3.36
CA ALA A 88 -1.43 -1.36 4.61
C ALA A 88 -0.38 -2.08 5.47
N LEU A 89 0.47 -2.93 4.87
CA LEU A 89 1.54 -3.62 5.59
C LEU A 89 2.62 -2.65 6.07
N THR A 90 2.96 -1.63 5.27
CA THR A 90 3.85 -0.55 5.71
C THR A 90 3.23 0.22 6.88
N ALA A 91 1.93 0.52 6.83
CA ALA A 91 1.23 1.15 7.95
C ALA A 91 1.23 0.27 9.21
N ALA A 92 1.05 -1.05 9.06
CA ALA A 92 1.11 -2.01 10.15
C ALA A 92 2.51 -2.04 10.79
N LEU A 93 3.58 -2.02 9.98
CA LEU A 93 4.96 -1.89 10.45
C LEU A 93 5.15 -0.62 11.26
N LEU A 94 4.83 0.54 10.68
CA LEU A 94 5.02 1.84 11.33
C LEU A 94 4.22 1.91 12.65
N ALA A 95 2.99 1.40 12.66
CA ALA A 95 2.17 1.34 13.87
C ALA A 95 2.74 0.37 14.91
N ALA A 96 3.35 -0.75 14.50
CA ALA A 96 3.98 -1.69 15.41
C ALA A 96 5.22 -1.08 16.08
N LEU A 97 6.07 -0.42 15.30
CA LEU A 97 7.27 0.24 15.82
C LEU A 97 6.92 1.39 16.77
N ALA A 98 5.91 2.20 16.43
CA ALA A 98 5.45 3.30 17.27
C ALA A 98 4.94 2.84 18.64
N ARG A 99 4.35 1.63 18.76
CA ARG A 99 3.94 1.06 20.05
C ARG A 99 5.09 0.72 20.98
N HIS A 100 6.31 0.61 20.45
CA HIS A 100 7.51 0.29 21.18
C HIS A 100 8.50 1.47 21.20
N ASP A 101 8.05 2.69 20.89
CA ASP A 101 8.88 3.90 20.80
C ASP A 101 10.10 3.73 19.88
N ARG A 102 9.97 2.91 18.83
CA ARG A 102 11.00 2.67 17.80
C ARG A 102 10.62 3.31 16.47
N THR A 103 11.63 3.57 15.63
CA THR A 103 11.42 4.03 14.25
C THR A 103 11.91 3.00 13.23
N SER A 104 11.47 3.11 11.98
CA SER A 104 11.92 2.24 10.87
C SER A 104 13.42 2.29 10.61
N ARG A 105 14.11 3.34 11.09
CA ARG A 105 15.56 3.50 10.96
C ARG A 105 16.36 2.69 11.98
N ASP A 106 15.74 2.30 13.09
CA ASP A 106 16.40 1.70 14.24
C ASP A 106 16.21 0.18 14.31
N VAL A 107 15.64 -0.42 13.27
CA VAL A 107 15.21 -1.81 13.23
C VAL A 107 15.74 -2.51 12.00
N ARG A 108 16.06 -3.80 12.14
CA ARG A 108 16.28 -4.70 11.01
C ARG A 108 14.97 -5.39 10.63
N VAL A 109 14.51 -5.10 9.41
CA VAL A 109 13.30 -5.68 8.83
C VAL A 109 13.67 -6.80 7.86
N LEU A 110 13.16 -8.00 8.09
CA LEU A 110 13.24 -9.12 7.15
C LEU A 110 11.92 -9.26 6.40
N VAL A 111 11.95 -9.25 5.07
CA VAL A 111 10.78 -9.57 4.24
C VAL A 111 10.94 -10.98 3.68
N VAL A 112 10.09 -11.89 4.14
CA VAL A 112 10.01 -13.28 3.70
C VAL A 112 9.00 -13.36 2.56
N GLY A 113 9.42 -13.92 1.43
CA GLY A 113 8.64 -13.93 0.19
C GLY A 113 8.66 -12.60 -0.56
N ALA A 114 9.73 -11.81 -0.45
CA ALA A 114 9.80 -10.46 -1.03
C ALA A 114 9.37 -10.34 -2.50
N ARG A 115 9.53 -11.40 -3.30
CA ARG A 115 9.09 -11.45 -4.71
C ARG A 115 7.58 -11.46 -4.92
N THR A 116 6.78 -11.82 -3.92
CA THR A 116 5.31 -11.89 -4.04
C THR A 116 4.65 -10.51 -3.98
N LEU A 117 5.30 -9.53 -3.34
CA LEU A 117 4.81 -8.16 -3.23
C LEU A 117 5.93 -7.12 -3.48
N PRO A 118 6.47 -7.02 -4.71
CA PRO A 118 7.57 -6.10 -5.00
C PRO A 118 7.33 -4.62 -4.61
N PRO A 119 6.11 -4.04 -4.75
CA PRO A 119 5.86 -2.66 -4.33
C PRO A 119 6.12 -2.39 -2.84
N LEU A 120 6.01 -3.41 -1.98
CA LEU A 120 6.30 -3.28 -0.55
C LEU A 120 7.75 -2.85 -0.32
N ILE A 121 8.71 -3.44 -1.04
CA ILE A 121 10.14 -3.16 -0.85
C ILE A 121 10.45 -1.69 -1.12
N SER A 122 10.00 -1.18 -2.26
CA SER A 122 10.16 0.23 -2.63
C SER A 122 9.51 1.15 -1.61
N LEU A 123 8.35 0.76 -1.07
CA LEU A 123 7.63 1.56 -0.07
C LEU A 123 8.30 1.55 1.30
N LEU A 124 8.86 0.42 1.74
CA LEU A 124 9.64 0.34 2.98
C LEU A 124 10.89 1.21 2.91
N ILE A 125 11.58 1.22 1.77
CA ILE A 125 12.72 2.12 1.53
C ILE A 125 12.25 3.59 1.57
N ALA A 126 11.15 3.92 0.89
CA ALA A 126 10.60 5.28 0.91
C ALA A 126 10.15 5.72 2.32
N ALA A 127 9.70 4.77 3.14
CA ALA A 127 9.39 4.92 4.56
C ALA A 127 10.62 4.87 5.49
N ASP A 128 11.83 5.01 4.93
CA ASP A 128 13.09 5.15 5.65
C ASP A 128 13.53 3.93 6.46
N THR A 129 13.14 2.74 5.99
CA THR A 129 13.67 1.47 6.50
C THR A 129 15.09 1.30 5.98
N ARG A 130 16.08 1.34 6.88
CA ARG A 130 17.51 1.35 6.50
C ARG A 130 18.14 -0.03 6.45
N ASP A 131 17.78 -0.89 7.39
CA ASP A 131 18.26 -2.27 7.44
C ASP A 131 17.12 -3.18 6.98
N LEU A 132 17.14 -3.49 5.68
CA LEU A 132 16.12 -4.30 5.01
C LEU A 132 16.79 -5.53 4.41
N ALA A 133 16.44 -6.70 4.93
CA ALA A 133 16.83 -7.99 4.38
C ALA A 133 15.66 -8.63 3.62
N LEU A 134 15.97 -9.29 2.51
CA LEU A 134 14.99 -9.99 1.68
C LEU A 134 15.30 -11.47 1.68
N TRP A 135 14.28 -12.31 1.79
CA TRP A 135 14.41 -13.75 1.70
C TRP A 135 13.27 -14.33 0.86
N ASN A 136 13.57 -15.32 0.02
CA ASN A 136 12.61 -16.03 -0.82
C ASN A 136 12.87 -17.54 -0.74
N LEU A 137 11.87 -18.33 -1.11
CA LEU A 137 11.98 -19.80 -1.08
C LEU A 137 13.22 -20.37 -1.81
N PRO A 138 13.66 -19.85 -2.97
CA PRO A 138 14.89 -20.31 -3.60
C PRO A 138 16.17 -20.08 -2.78
N ASP A 139 16.17 -19.11 -1.86
CA ASP A 139 17.33 -18.80 -1.01
C ASP A 139 17.55 -19.89 0.05
N ALA A 140 16.51 -20.69 0.36
CA ALA A 140 16.52 -21.69 1.43
C ALA A 140 17.65 -22.73 1.32
N ALA A 141 18.07 -23.06 0.09
CA ALA A 141 19.12 -24.05 -0.14
C ALA A 141 20.51 -23.57 0.32
N ALA A 142 20.77 -22.27 0.22
CA ALA A 142 22.04 -21.66 0.64
C ALA A 142 21.94 -21.00 2.02
N PHE A 143 20.77 -20.47 2.36
CA PHE A 143 20.53 -19.70 3.57
C PHE A 143 19.12 -19.99 4.13
N PRO A 144 18.98 -21.00 4.99
CA PRO A 144 17.70 -21.41 5.57
C PRO A 144 17.01 -20.28 6.35
N LEU A 145 15.67 -20.27 6.34
CA LEU A 145 14.88 -19.20 6.97
C LEU A 145 15.19 -19.01 8.46
N HIS A 146 15.41 -20.10 9.22
CA HIS A 146 15.73 -20.02 10.65
C HIS A 146 17.05 -19.28 10.93
N GLN A 147 17.98 -19.24 9.96
CA GLN A 147 19.19 -18.43 10.03
C GLN A 147 18.92 -16.99 9.59
N ALA A 148 18.08 -16.80 8.57
CA ALA A 148 17.73 -15.49 8.06
C ALA A 148 17.01 -14.60 9.08
N ILE A 149 16.19 -15.20 9.96
CA ILE A 149 15.52 -14.47 11.03
C ILE A 149 16.45 -14.01 12.15
N PHE A 150 17.67 -14.55 12.25
CA PHE A 150 18.58 -14.23 13.33
C PHE A 150 18.99 -12.75 13.27
N GLY A 151 18.69 -12.01 14.35
CA GLY A 151 18.95 -10.58 14.46
C GLY A 151 17.97 -9.69 13.70
N ALA A 152 16.86 -10.23 13.17
CA ALA A 152 15.74 -9.40 12.73
C ALA A 152 14.99 -8.86 13.96
N ASP A 153 14.54 -7.60 13.89
CA ASP A 153 13.62 -7.03 14.88
C ASP A 153 12.16 -7.25 14.47
N VAL A 154 11.92 -7.15 13.16
CA VAL A 154 10.60 -7.31 12.54
C VAL A 154 10.71 -8.26 11.35
N VAL A 155 9.75 -9.15 11.23
CA VAL A 155 9.59 -10.02 10.07
C VAL A 155 8.26 -9.70 9.41
N ILE A 156 8.28 -9.38 8.11
CA ILE A 156 7.09 -9.34 7.27
C ILE A 156 7.03 -10.67 6.52
N ASP A 157 6.14 -11.55 6.95
CA ASP A 157 5.98 -12.91 6.43
C ASP A 157 4.87 -12.97 5.38
N LEU A 158 5.25 -12.86 4.11
CA LEU A 158 4.33 -12.93 2.97
C LEU A 158 4.05 -14.38 2.52
N LEU A 159 4.75 -15.37 3.07
CA LEU A 159 4.59 -16.78 2.70
C LEU A 159 3.79 -17.59 3.73
N GLY A 160 3.53 -17.02 4.91
CA GLY A 160 2.94 -17.77 6.02
C GLY A 160 3.90 -18.86 6.54
N ALA A 161 5.20 -18.57 6.50
CA ALA A 161 6.25 -19.49 6.93
C ALA A 161 6.26 -19.73 8.45
N PHE A 162 5.67 -18.84 9.25
CA PHE A 162 5.59 -18.98 10.71
C PHE A 162 4.21 -19.43 11.17
N SER A 163 4.17 -20.46 12.02
CA SER A 163 2.91 -20.93 12.63
C SER A 163 2.36 -19.92 13.64
N ALA A 164 1.06 -20.03 13.95
CA ALA A 164 0.42 -19.17 14.94
C ALA A 164 1.08 -19.30 16.33
N GLU A 165 1.43 -20.52 16.73
CA GLU A 165 2.09 -20.81 18.00
C GLU A 165 3.47 -20.15 18.09
N PHE A 166 4.23 -20.15 16.99
CA PHE A 166 5.51 -19.45 16.94
C PHE A 166 5.31 -17.94 17.07
N ARG A 167 4.31 -17.37 16.39
CA ARG A 167 4.00 -15.93 16.44
C ARG A 167 3.59 -15.46 17.85
N GLU A 168 2.93 -16.32 18.63
CA GLU A 168 2.51 -15.99 19.99
C GLU A 168 3.64 -16.08 21.03
N THR A 169 4.64 -16.94 20.78
CA THR A 169 5.72 -17.24 21.74
C THR A 169 7.01 -16.49 21.46
N THR A 170 7.19 -16.01 20.23
CA THR A 170 8.39 -15.28 19.82
C THR A 170 8.38 -13.82 20.28
N PRO A 171 9.53 -13.25 20.69
CA PRO A 171 9.65 -11.82 20.92
C PRO A 171 9.71 -11.00 19.62
N LEU A 172 9.82 -11.66 18.45
CA LEU A 172 9.86 -11.00 17.16
C LEU A 172 8.50 -10.38 16.81
N THR A 173 8.51 -9.16 16.28
CA THR A 173 7.30 -8.61 15.66
C THR A 173 7.09 -9.29 14.31
N ILE A 174 6.01 -10.04 14.14
CA ILE A 174 5.67 -10.72 12.88
C ILE A 174 4.40 -10.10 12.29
N ILE A 175 4.54 -9.57 11.08
CA ILE A 175 3.48 -8.96 10.28
C ILE A 175 3.17 -9.89 9.12
N THR A 176 1.90 -10.23 8.90
CA THR A 176 1.44 -11.11 7.83
C THR A 176 0.46 -10.39 6.89
N PRO A 177 0.11 -10.97 5.72
CA PRO A 177 -0.93 -10.42 4.86
C PRO A 177 -2.27 -10.12 5.57
N ASP A 178 -2.59 -10.84 6.65
CA ASP A 178 -3.80 -10.60 7.45
C ASP A 178 -3.78 -9.24 8.18
N ASP A 179 -2.60 -8.68 8.43
CA ASP A 179 -2.43 -7.35 9.02
C ASP A 179 -2.74 -6.23 8.01
N ALA A 180 -2.96 -6.56 6.73
CA ALA A 180 -3.33 -5.62 5.67
C ALA A 180 -4.81 -5.18 5.69
N GLY A 181 -5.56 -5.41 6.77
CA GLY A 181 -6.99 -5.11 6.87
C GLY A 181 -7.38 -3.63 6.63
N THR A 182 -6.42 -2.71 6.64
CA THR A 182 -6.63 -1.28 6.30
C THR A 182 -6.49 -0.98 4.80
N ALA A 183 -6.12 -1.94 3.95
CA ALA A 183 -5.90 -1.74 2.51
C ALA A 183 -7.10 -1.12 1.77
N PRO A 184 -8.37 -1.54 2.00
CA PRO A 184 -9.52 -0.88 1.39
C PRO A 184 -9.68 0.59 1.81
N SER A 185 -9.27 0.95 3.02
CA SER A 185 -9.32 2.33 3.50
C SER A 185 -8.21 3.17 2.86
N ALA A 186 -7.01 2.60 2.73
CA ALA A 186 -5.88 3.22 2.04
C ALA A 186 -6.25 3.62 0.61
N ILE A 187 -6.73 2.63 -0.15
CA ILE A 187 -7.04 2.82 -1.57
C ILE A 187 -8.19 3.79 -1.76
N ALA A 188 -9.26 3.66 -0.96
CA ALA A 188 -10.40 4.54 -1.02
C ALA A 188 -10.04 5.99 -0.68
N GLY A 189 -9.15 6.21 0.28
CA GLY A 189 -8.66 7.54 0.63
C GLY A 189 -7.89 8.21 -0.52
N ILE A 190 -6.95 7.49 -1.12
CA ILE A 190 -6.17 7.98 -2.28
C ILE A 190 -7.09 8.27 -3.47
N LEU A 191 -7.99 7.33 -3.78
CA LEU A 191 -8.97 7.46 -4.86
C LEU A 191 -9.91 8.64 -4.64
N GLY A 192 -10.39 8.83 -3.41
CA GLY A 192 -11.23 9.95 -3.02
C GLY A 192 -10.50 11.29 -3.16
N ALA A 193 -9.23 11.37 -2.77
CA ALA A 193 -8.40 12.57 -2.96
C ALA A 193 -8.18 12.86 -4.44
N ALA A 194 -7.79 11.86 -5.24
CA ALA A 194 -7.57 11.99 -6.67
C ALA A 194 -8.83 12.37 -7.46
N ALA A 195 -10.00 11.93 -7.01
CA ALA A 195 -11.28 12.32 -7.60
C ALA A 195 -11.67 13.78 -7.29
N ARG A 196 -11.13 14.38 -6.23
CA ARG A 196 -11.36 15.79 -5.86
C ARG A 196 -10.30 16.73 -6.45
N ASN A 197 -9.07 16.26 -6.60
CA ASN A 197 -7.96 17.08 -7.07
C ASN A 197 -7.16 16.34 -8.17
N PRO A 198 -7.16 16.85 -9.42
CA PRO A 198 -6.45 16.24 -10.54
C PRO A 198 -4.92 16.41 -10.48
N LEU A 199 -4.36 17.01 -9.44
CA LEU A 199 -2.91 17.09 -9.21
C LEU A 199 -2.39 15.96 -8.32
N VAL A 200 -3.26 15.22 -7.61
CA VAL A 200 -2.83 14.06 -6.81
C VAL A 200 -2.18 13.05 -7.75
N THR A 201 -0.95 12.64 -7.49
CA THR A 201 -0.30 11.55 -8.20
C THR A 201 -0.57 10.22 -7.50
N CYS A 202 -0.34 9.08 -8.16
CA CYS A 202 -0.36 7.76 -7.52
C CYS A 202 1.04 7.17 -7.53
N ASP A 203 1.95 7.87 -6.86
CA ASP A 203 3.36 7.54 -6.75
C ASP A 203 3.74 7.11 -5.33
N ILE A 204 5.03 6.84 -5.15
CA ILE A 204 5.57 6.33 -3.90
C ILE A 204 5.45 7.32 -2.74
N ASP A 205 5.47 8.63 -2.99
CA ASP A 205 5.35 9.65 -1.94
C ASP A 205 3.91 9.71 -1.42
N VAL A 206 2.91 9.59 -2.31
CA VAL A 206 1.51 9.45 -1.92
C VAL A 206 1.28 8.16 -1.15
N TYR A 207 1.89 7.04 -1.57
CA TYR A 207 1.76 5.76 -0.87
C TYR A 207 2.40 5.81 0.53
N ARG A 208 3.57 6.42 0.67
CA ARG A 208 4.21 6.66 1.98
C ARG A 208 3.35 7.54 2.88
N THR A 209 2.78 8.60 2.32
CA THR A 209 1.90 9.51 3.06
C THR A 209 0.66 8.77 3.56
N ALA A 210 0.03 7.98 2.71
CA ALA A 210 -1.10 7.14 3.09
C ALA A 210 -0.73 6.13 4.18
N ALA A 211 0.41 5.44 4.06
CA ALA A 211 0.89 4.50 5.06
C ALA A 211 1.13 5.17 6.42
N SER A 212 1.75 6.35 6.42
CA SER A 212 2.04 7.13 7.63
C SER A 212 0.76 7.62 8.31
N ALA A 213 -0.19 8.12 7.52
CA ALA A 213 -1.50 8.59 8.01
C ALA A 213 -2.31 7.43 8.63
N LEU A 214 -2.30 6.26 7.99
CA LEU A 214 -2.92 5.06 8.54
C LEU A 214 -2.24 4.62 9.82
N ALA A 215 -0.91 4.60 9.87
CA ALA A 215 -0.16 4.19 11.05
C ALA A 215 -0.48 5.08 12.26
N ALA A 216 -0.53 6.40 12.06
CA ALA A 216 -0.88 7.38 13.10
C ALA A 216 -2.33 7.21 13.61
N ALA A 217 -3.25 6.80 12.73
CA ALA A 217 -4.65 6.54 13.08
C ALA A 217 -4.90 5.08 13.52
N HIS A 218 -3.89 4.21 13.44
CA HIS A 218 -4.03 2.80 13.70
C HIS A 218 -4.21 2.54 15.21
N ARG A 219 -5.04 1.55 15.51
CA ARG A 219 -5.25 0.94 16.82
C ARG A 219 -5.47 -0.54 16.54
N ALA A 220 -4.80 -1.40 17.29
CA ALA A 220 -4.85 -2.85 17.08
C ALA A 220 -6.30 -3.39 17.04
N GLY A 221 -6.50 -4.50 16.32
CA GLY A 221 -7.77 -5.22 16.24
C GLY A 221 -8.58 -4.96 14.96
N GLN A 222 -9.71 -5.65 14.85
CA GLN A 222 -10.57 -5.60 13.66
C GLN A 222 -11.12 -4.19 13.40
N VAL A 223 -11.15 -3.81 12.11
CA VAL A 223 -11.62 -2.49 11.67
C VAL A 223 -13.12 -2.58 11.35
N SER A 224 -13.95 -1.94 12.18
CA SER A 224 -15.38 -1.80 11.88
C SER A 224 -15.60 -0.92 10.63
N GLN A 225 -16.76 -1.03 9.98
CA GLN A 225 -17.08 -0.23 8.78
C GLN A 225 -17.00 1.28 9.03
N HIS A 226 -17.49 1.75 10.19
CA HIS A 226 -17.40 3.17 10.57
C HIS A 226 -15.94 3.62 10.67
N ARG A 227 -15.09 2.77 11.25
CA ARG A 227 -13.67 3.03 11.39
C ARG A 227 -12.94 3.01 10.05
N ALA A 228 -13.27 2.08 9.15
CA ALA A 228 -12.72 2.04 7.80
C ALA A 228 -13.01 3.35 7.04
N ARG A 229 -14.22 3.92 7.18
CA ARG A 229 -14.56 5.23 6.61
C ARG A 229 -13.73 6.37 7.21
N ALA A 230 -13.55 6.37 8.52
CA ALA A 230 -12.72 7.38 9.19
C ALA A 230 -11.25 7.29 8.72
N LEU A 231 -10.70 6.08 8.59
CA LEU A 231 -9.36 5.86 8.06
C LEU A 231 -9.22 6.33 6.61
N ALA A 232 -10.20 6.03 5.74
CA ALA A 232 -10.21 6.51 4.36
C ALA A 232 -10.22 8.05 4.29
N THR A 233 -10.96 8.70 5.20
CA THR A 233 -10.98 10.17 5.30
C THR A 233 -9.62 10.72 5.71
N VAL A 234 -9.01 10.16 6.76
CA VAL A 234 -7.66 10.56 7.22
C VAL A 234 -6.62 10.42 6.11
N VAL A 235 -6.66 9.32 5.35
CA VAL A 235 -5.77 9.12 4.19
C VAL A 235 -6.03 10.18 3.13
N ALA A 236 -7.30 10.44 2.78
CA ALA A 236 -7.64 11.38 1.74
C ALA A 236 -7.19 12.82 2.09
N ASP A 237 -7.34 13.21 3.36
CA ASP A 237 -6.93 14.52 3.86
C ASP A 237 -5.40 14.65 3.85
N ALA A 238 -4.68 13.63 4.33
CA ALA A 238 -3.22 13.61 4.32
C ALA A 238 -2.65 13.67 2.89
N VAL A 239 -3.22 12.91 1.96
CA VAL A 239 -2.82 12.93 0.53
C VAL A 239 -3.18 14.26 -0.13
N SER A 240 -4.29 14.89 0.23
CA SER A 240 -4.62 16.21 -0.32
C SER A 240 -3.66 17.28 0.18
N ALA A 241 -3.23 17.19 1.45
CA ALA A 241 -2.31 18.14 2.07
C ALA A 241 -0.89 18.10 1.47
N THR A 242 -0.48 17.03 0.77
CA THR A 242 0.83 17.01 0.08
C THR A 242 0.90 17.95 -1.12
N LEU A 243 -0.26 18.40 -1.62
CA LEU A 243 -0.37 19.31 -2.75
C LEU A 243 -0.37 20.78 -2.33
N ASP A 244 -0.57 21.07 -1.04
CA ASP A 244 -0.54 22.43 -0.53
C ASP A 244 0.92 22.89 -0.36
N PRO A 245 1.36 23.96 -1.04
CA PRO A 245 2.74 24.45 -0.98
C PRO A 245 3.10 25.15 0.33
N SER A 246 2.32 24.99 1.41
CA SER A 246 2.62 25.66 2.68
C SER A 246 3.96 25.18 3.25
N PRO A 247 4.81 26.11 3.71
CA PRO A 247 6.20 25.82 3.99
C PRO A 247 6.32 24.84 5.16
N ARG A 248 7.20 23.85 4.98
CA ARG A 248 7.71 23.03 6.08
C ARG A 248 8.12 23.96 7.24
N PRO A 249 7.77 23.64 8.50
CA PRO A 249 8.21 24.43 9.64
C PRO A 249 9.74 24.59 9.60
N PRO A 250 10.28 25.75 10.00
CA PRO A 250 11.69 26.06 9.84
C PRO A 250 12.54 24.98 10.51
N GLY A 251 13.31 24.27 9.69
CA GLY A 251 14.34 23.36 10.16
C GLY A 251 15.29 24.07 11.11
N PHE A 252 15.73 23.34 12.13
CA PHE A 252 16.80 23.72 13.03
C PHE A 252 17.91 24.46 12.27
N ARG A 253 18.05 25.77 12.54
CA ARG A 253 19.29 26.47 12.25
C ARG A 253 20.38 25.73 13.02
N ARG A 254 21.33 25.14 12.31
CA ARG A 254 22.65 24.86 12.89
C ARG A 254 23.16 26.19 13.44
N ALA A 255 23.37 26.24 14.76
CA ALA A 255 24.20 27.28 15.35
C ALA A 255 25.61 27.12 14.78
N ALA A 256 25.96 27.98 13.84
CA ALA A 256 27.34 28.29 13.53
C ALA A 256 27.72 29.51 14.37
N GLY A 257 28.73 29.36 15.21
CA GLY A 257 29.52 30.46 15.76
C GLY A 257 29.13 30.93 17.17
N ALA A 258 29.81 30.38 18.17
CA ALA A 258 30.62 31.14 19.13
C ALA A 258 31.74 30.21 19.64
#